data_AF-A0A2V7SCH1-F1
#
_entry.id   AF-A0A2V7SCH1-F1
#
_cell.length_a   1.000
_cell.length_b   1.000
_cell.length_c   1.000
_cell.angle_alpha   90.00
_cell.angle_beta   90.00
_cell.angle_gamma   90.00
#
_symmetry.space_group_name_H-M   'P 1'
#
loop_
_entity.id
_entity.type
_entity.pdbx_description
1 polymer ?
#
loop_
_entity_poly.entity_id
_entity_poly.type
_entity_poly.pdbx_seq_one_letter_code
_entity_poly.pdbx_strand_id
1 'polypeptide(L)'
;MTPACLSCHQQKASVEQTAHRLTSRLPTRQSIAGSFKRGENVLRTSNPSLHFRMDSTATGFYQAAVMGRAPDTSGHSERIAFVTGSRKGQSYLYWDVGDRLYQLPVSHWTGVG
;
A
#
# COMPACT_ATOMS: atom_id res chain seq x y z
N MET A 1 -2.76 -20.90 -2.29
CA MET A 1 -3.12 -22.32 -2.23
C MET A 1 -2.73 -22.81 -0.86
N THR A 2 -3.73 -23.14 -0.06
CA THR A 2 -3.51 -23.59 1.32
C THR A 2 -2.89 -24.99 1.31
N PRO A 3 -2.25 -25.42 2.41
CA PRO A 3 -1.70 -26.78 2.53
C PRO A 3 -2.72 -27.87 2.20
N ALA A 4 -4.00 -27.63 2.52
CA ALA A 4 -5.12 -28.54 2.22
C ALA A 4 -5.27 -28.85 0.72
N CYS A 5 -4.93 -27.92 -0.17
CA CYS A 5 -5.06 -28.15 -1.61
C CYS A 5 -3.77 -28.74 -2.22
N LEU A 6 -2.61 -28.45 -1.63
CA LEU A 6 -1.30 -28.88 -2.14
C LEU A 6 -1.06 -30.38 -1.96
N SER A 7 -1.74 -31.02 -1.00
CA SER A 7 -1.65 -32.48 -0.78
C SER A 7 -2.02 -33.29 -2.03
N CYS A 8 -3.02 -32.85 -2.81
CA CYS A 8 -3.46 -33.51 -4.03
C CYS A 8 -2.97 -32.82 -5.32
N HIS A 9 -2.65 -31.52 -5.26
CA HIS A 9 -2.31 -30.72 -6.44
C HIS A 9 -0.89 -30.17 -6.38
N GLN A 10 0.07 -31.04 -6.05
CA GLN A 10 1.46 -30.65 -5.89
C GLN A 10 2.05 -30.00 -7.16
N GLN A 11 1.63 -30.45 -8.36
CA GLN A 11 2.06 -29.82 -9.62
C GLN A 11 1.55 -28.38 -9.83
N LYS A 12 0.68 -27.87 -8.95
CA LYS A 12 0.17 -26.49 -8.98
C LYS A 12 0.83 -25.59 -7.94
N ALA A 13 1.84 -26.08 -7.21
CA ALA A 13 2.53 -25.30 -6.17
C ALA A 13 3.10 -23.96 -6.67
N SER A 14 3.44 -23.86 -7.96
CA SER A 14 3.94 -22.62 -8.58
C SER A 14 2.94 -21.45 -8.51
N VAL A 15 1.65 -21.70 -8.26
CA VAL A 15 0.66 -20.63 -8.06
C VAL A 15 1.06 -19.69 -6.93
N GLU A 16 1.79 -20.16 -5.92
CA GLU A 16 2.23 -19.34 -4.79
C GLU A 16 3.11 -18.16 -5.19
N GLN A 17 3.79 -18.27 -6.32
CA GLN A 17 4.70 -17.26 -6.85
C GLN A 17 4.06 -16.39 -7.94
N THR A 18 2.81 -16.67 -8.31
CA THR A 18 2.14 -15.94 -9.38
C THR A 18 1.66 -14.56 -8.91
N ALA A 19 1.53 -13.64 -9.87
CA ALA A 19 0.91 -12.34 -9.67
C ALA A 19 -0.49 -12.45 -9.03
N HIS A 20 -1.27 -13.47 -9.41
CA HIS A 20 -2.60 -13.73 -8.84
C HIS A 20 -2.54 -13.98 -7.32
N ARG A 21 -1.59 -14.80 -6.85
CA ARG A 21 -1.41 -15.05 -5.41
C ARG A 21 -0.89 -13.84 -4.66
N LEU A 22 0.02 -13.11 -5.29
CA LEU A 22 0.73 -11.98 -4.69
C LEU A 22 -0.07 -10.68 -4.75
N THR A 23 -1.22 -10.66 -5.42
CA THR A 23 -2.02 -9.46 -5.63
C THR A 23 -2.57 -8.88 -4.35
N SER A 24 -2.93 -9.69 -3.34
CA SER A 24 -3.51 -9.22 -2.08
C SER A 24 -2.68 -9.74 -0.92
N ARG A 25 -2.05 -8.83 -0.17
CA ARG A 25 -1.12 -9.18 0.91
C ARG A 25 -1.31 -8.28 2.13
N LEU A 26 -0.95 -8.81 3.29
CA LEU A 26 -0.78 -8.00 4.49
C LEU A 26 0.37 -7.00 4.30
N PRO A 27 0.30 -5.83 4.95
CA PRO A 27 1.27 -4.76 4.80
C PRO A 27 2.54 -5.08 5.60
N THR A 28 3.57 -5.50 4.89
CA THR A 28 4.92 -5.73 5.43
C THR A 28 5.93 -5.01 4.56
N ARG A 29 7.17 -4.87 5.05
CA ARG A 29 8.26 -4.30 4.24
C ARG A 29 8.50 -5.07 2.93
N GLN A 30 8.16 -6.37 2.90
CA GLN A 30 8.33 -7.22 1.72
C GLN A 30 7.15 -7.17 0.74
N SER A 31 5.97 -6.70 1.18
CA SER A 31 4.79 -6.60 0.31
C SER A 31 4.57 -5.20 -0.22
N ILE A 32 5.02 -4.16 0.47
CA ILE A 32 4.93 -2.77 0.03
C ILE A 32 6.16 -2.39 -0.79
N ALA A 33 5.97 -2.07 -2.06
CA ALA A 33 7.04 -1.61 -2.94
C ALA A 33 7.37 -0.11 -2.80
N GLY A 34 6.43 0.70 -2.29
CA GLY A 34 6.64 2.13 -2.06
C GLY A 34 7.69 2.44 -1.00
N SER A 35 8.46 3.52 -1.19
CA SER A 35 9.49 3.94 -0.25
C SER A 35 8.92 4.69 0.96
N PHE A 36 9.47 4.40 2.13
CA PHE A 36 9.22 5.13 3.39
C PHE A 36 10.44 5.97 3.81
N LYS A 37 11.48 6.05 2.97
CA LYS A 37 12.67 6.85 3.26
C LYS A 37 12.34 8.33 3.14
N ARG A 38 12.87 9.13 4.07
CA ARG A 38 12.73 10.59 4.04
C ARG A 38 13.20 11.12 2.69
N GLY A 39 12.34 11.89 2.02
CA GLY A 39 12.62 12.48 0.71
C GLY A 39 12.09 11.67 -0.48
N GLU A 40 11.89 10.37 -0.32
CA GLU A 40 11.26 9.49 -1.31
C GLU A 40 9.81 9.14 -0.95
N ASN A 41 9.41 9.45 0.28
CA ASN A 41 8.12 9.08 0.85
C ASN A 41 7.03 10.15 0.71
N VAL A 42 7.25 11.17 -0.14
CA VAL A 42 6.31 12.29 -0.33
C VAL A 42 5.87 12.34 -1.79
N LEU A 43 4.56 12.25 -2.01
CA LEU A 43 3.94 12.56 -3.30
C LEU A 43 3.37 13.98 -3.23
N ARG A 44 3.95 14.89 -4.02
CA ARG A 44 3.41 16.24 -4.21
C ARG A 44 2.32 16.22 -5.26
N THR A 45 1.24 16.94 -5.02
CA THR A 45 0.15 17.10 -5.99
C THR A 45 0.30 18.43 -6.74
N SER A 46 -0.53 18.64 -7.75
CA SER A 46 -0.66 19.95 -8.41
C SER A 46 -1.25 21.02 -7.49
N ASN A 47 -1.99 20.63 -6.45
CA ASN A 47 -2.41 21.55 -5.41
C ASN A 47 -1.23 21.79 -4.45
N PRO A 48 -0.67 23.01 -4.39
CA PRO A 48 0.49 23.30 -3.54
C PRO A 48 0.19 23.18 -2.04
N SER A 49 -1.09 23.17 -1.67
CA SER A 49 -1.56 23.01 -0.29
C SER A 49 -1.97 21.57 0.03
N LEU A 50 -1.65 20.59 -0.82
CA LEU A 50 -1.89 19.17 -0.56
C LEU A 50 -0.71 18.32 -1.03
N HIS A 51 -0.15 17.55 -0.11
CA HIS A 51 0.76 16.46 -0.44
C HIS A 51 0.42 15.23 0.39
N PHE A 52 0.87 14.08 -0.08
CA PHE A 52 0.74 12.83 0.64
C PHE A 52 2.10 12.35 1.12
N ARG A 53 2.13 11.74 2.30
CA ARG A 53 3.34 11.18 2.89
C ARG A 53 3.11 9.73 3.29
N MET A 54 4.08 8.87 3.00
CA MET A 54 4.11 7.48 3.44
C MET A 54 4.96 7.39 4.71
N ASP A 55 4.38 6.90 5.81
CA ASP A 55 5.05 6.81 7.11
C ASP A 55 5.18 5.34 7.56
N SER A 56 6.33 4.99 8.13
CA SER A 56 6.58 3.69 8.76
C SER A 56 6.87 3.92 10.24
N THR A 57 6.07 3.31 11.11
CA THR A 57 6.21 3.39 12.57
C THR A 57 6.38 2.00 13.16
N ALA A 58 6.51 1.90 14.49
CA ALA A 58 6.49 0.62 15.19
C ALA A 58 5.13 -0.11 15.07
N THR A 59 4.04 0.61 14.80
CA THR A 59 2.66 0.08 14.77
C THR A 59 2.15 -0.24 13.36
N GLY A 60 2.88 0.16 12.32
CA GLY A 60 2.55 -0.21 10.94
C GLY A 60 3.02 0.79 9.89
N PHE A 61 2.33 0.74 8.76
CA PHE A 61 2.55 1.59 7.60
C PHE A 61 1.32 2.44 7.37
N TYR A 62 1.54 3.71 7.02
CA TYR A 62 0.48 4.71 6.95
C TYR A 62 0.63 5.55 5.69
N GLN A 63 -0.51 6.05 5.20
CA GLN A 63 -0.53 7.15 4.26
C GLN A 63 -1.22 8.34 4.92
N ALA A 64 -0.52 9.47 4.93
CA ALA A 64 -1.01 10.72 5.48
C ALA A 64 -1.27 11.75 4.37
N ALA A 65 -2.45 12.34 4.34
CA ALA A 65 -2.72 13.58 3.63
C ALA A 65 -2.29 14.74 4.53
N VAL A 66 -1.47 15.65 4.00
CA VAL A 66 -1.05 16.89 4.68
C VAL A 66 -1.58 18.06 3.88
N MET A 67 -2.42 18.86 4.53
CA MET A 67 -3.16 19.97 3.93
C MET A 67 -2.71 21.30 4.53
N GLY A 68 -2.73 22.36 3.72
CA GLY A 68 -2.34 23.71 4.14
C GLY A 68 -0.90 24.06 3.77
N ARG A 69 -0.41 25.19 4.30
CA ARG A 69 0.95 25.68 4.08
C ARG A 69 1.58 25.96 5.43
N ALA A 70 2.87 25.67 5.55
CA ALA A 70 3.60 25.94 6.78
C ALA A 70 3.46 27.43 7.19
N PRO A 71 3.26 27.72 8.49
CA PRO A 71 3.23 26.77 9.62
C PRO A 71 1.87 26.06 9.82
N ASP A 72 0.80 26.53 9.19
CA ASP A 72 -0.57 26.07 9.39
C ASP A 72 -0.91 24.86 8.51
N THR A 73 -0.51 23.69 8.97
CA THR A 73 -0.86 22.41 8.32
C THR A 73 -1.79 21.56 9.17
N SER A 74 -2.75 20.90 8.53
CA SER A 74 -3.55 19.82 9.10
C SER A 74 -3.22 18.49 8.44
N GLY A 75 -3.49 17.39 9.14
CA GLY A 75 -3.18 16.05 8.67
C GLY A 75 -4.32 15.08 8.88
N HIS A 76 -4.45 14.13 7.96
CA HIS A 76 -5.30 12.95 8.12
C HIS A 76 -4.49 11.73 7.72
N SER A 77 -4.43 10.71 8.57
CA SER A 77 -3.55 9.56 8.41
C SER A 77 -4.31 8.28 8.60
N GLU A 78 -4.16 7.36 7.65
CA GLU A 78 -4.81 6.06 7.68
C GLU A 78 -3.80 4.93 7.61
N ARG A 79 -4.05 3.88 8.40
CA ARG A 79 -3.19 2.69 8.45
C ARG A 79 -3.49 1.82 7.24
N ILE A 80 -2.43 1.42 6.53
CA ILE A 80 -2.55 0.43 5.47
C ILE A 80 -2.97 -0.90 6.12
N ALA A 81 -4.10 -1.44 5.70
CA ALA A 81 -4.64 -2.73 6.10
C ALA A 81 -4.27 -3.83 5.09
N PHE A 82 -4.28 -3.50 3.80
CA PHE A 82 -3.89 -4.42 2.72
C PHE A 82 -3.09 -3.72 1.63
N VAL A 83 -2.20 -4.48 1.00
CA VAL A 83 -1.56 -4.11 -0.26
C VAL A 83 -2.28 -4.86 -1.37
N THR A 84 -2.75 -4.13 -2.37
CA THR A 84 -3.38 -4.71 -3.56
C THR A 84 -2.60 -4.36 -4.83
N GLY A 85 -2.48 -5.32 -5.74
CA GLY A 85 -1.72 -5.19 -6.99
C GLY A 85 -0.36 -5.88 -6.96
N SER A 86 0.15 -6.18 -8.15
CA SER A 86 1.45 -6.81 -8.34
C SER A 86 2.09 -6.38 -9.66
N ARG A 87 3.39 -6.66 -9.80
CA ARG A 87 4.22 -6.36 -10.98
C ARG A 87 4.41 -4.87 -11.25
N LYS A 88 3.42 -4.20 -11.86
CA LYS A 88 3.56 -2.83 -12.38
C LYS A 88 3.10 -1.76 -11.39
N GLY A 89 2.11 -2.08 -10.57
CA GLY A 89 1.52 -1.13 -9.64
C GLY A 89 1.01 -1.79 -8.36
N GLN A 90 0.95 -0.98 -7.32
CA GLN A 90 0.36 -1.33 -6.03
C GLN A 90 -0.44 -0.17 -5.48
N SER A 91 -1.64 -0.47 -5.01
CA SER A 91 -2.47 0.43 -4.21
C SER A 91 -2.60 -0.11 -2.79
N TYR A 92 -3.04 0.73 -1.88
CA TYR A 92 -3.14 0.40 -0.47
C TYR A 92 -4.58 0.57 0.00
N LEU A 93 -5.08 -0.34 0.82
CA LEU A 93 -6.45 -0.31 1.33
C LEU A 93 -6.44 -0.07 2.84
N TYR A 94 -7.45 0.63 3.35
CA TYR A 94 -7.65 0.87 4.78
C TYR A 94 -9.10 0.57 5.18
N TRP A 95 -9.30 0.24 6.46
CA TRP A 95 -10.62 0.06 7.05
C TRP A 95 -11.15 1.39 7.56
N ASP A 96 -12.35 1.74 7.13
CA ASP A 96 -13.13 2.84 7.67
C ASP A 96 -14.26 2.31 8.56
N VAL A 97 -14.98 3.22 9.21
CA VAL A 97 -16.12 2.89 10.06
C VAL A 97 -17.20 2.09 9.31
N GLY A 98 -17.69 1.05 9.98
CA GLY A 98 -18.74 0.16 9.46
C GLY A 98 -18.22 -0.92 8.51
N ASP A 99 -17.03 -1.48 8.77
CA ASP A 99 -16.45 -2.61 8.01
C ASP A 99 -16.33 -2.36 6.50
N ARG A 100 -16.05 -1.10 6.14
CA ARG A 100 -15.88 -0.68 4.75
C ARG A 100 -14.41 -0.54 4.43
N LEU A 101 -14.02 -1.12 3.30
CA LEU A 101 -12.65 -1.09 2.82
C LEU A 101 -12.54 -0.07 1.69
N TYR A 102 -11.66 0.91 1.87
CA TYR A 102 -11.43 1.98 0.89
C TYR A 102 -9.98 1.97 0.42
N GLN A 103 -9.75 2.50 -0.78
CA GLN A 103 -8.41 2.67 -1.33
C GLN A 103 -7.82 4.00 -0.89
N LEU A 104 -6.55 3.98 -0.45
CA LEU A 104 -5.79 5.17 -0.13
C LEU A 104 -5.35 5.92 -1.41
N PRO A 105 -5.16 7.25 -1.35
CA PRO A 105 -4.90 8.06 -2.56
C PRO A 105 -3.58 7.82 -3.30
N VAL A 106 -2.54 7.27 -2.65
CA VAL A 106 -1.22 7.10 -3.27
C VAL A 106 -1.05 5.64 -3.67
N SER A 107 -0.58 5.44 -4.88
CA SER A 107 -0.19 4.12 -5.40
C SER A 107 1.28 4.16 -5.79
N HIS A 108 1.95 3.03 -5.65
CA HIS A 108 3.28 2.83 -6.20
C HIS A 108 3.17 2.33 -7.64
N TRP A 109 4.00 2.87 -8.54
CA TRP A 109 4.03 2.48 -9.95
C TRP A 109 5.48 2.39 -10.42
N THR A 110 5.83 1.29 -11.08
CA THR A 110 7.15 1.06 -11.69
C THR A 110 7.07 0.80 -13.20
N GLY A 111 5.87 0.76 -13.77
CA GLY A 111 5.65 0.55 -15.20
C GLY A 111 5.86 1.83 -16.01
N VAL A 112 7.02 2.47 -15.90
CA VAL A 112 7.47 3.40 -16.94
C VAL A 112 7.95 2.55 -18.13
N GLY A 113 7.45 2.88 -19.33
CA GLY A 113 7.87 2.24 -20.58
C GLY A 113 9.31 2.53 -20.92
#